data_AF-A0A0B7C2T0-F1
#
_entry.id   AF-A0A0B7C2T0-F1
#
_cell.length_a   1.000
_cell.length_b   1.000
_cell.length_c   1.000
_cell.angle_alpha   90.00
_cell.angle_beta   90.00
_cell.angle_gamma   90.00
#
_symmetry.space_group_name_H-M   'P 1'
#
loop_
_entity.id
_entity.type
_entity.pdbx_description
1 polymer ?
#
loop_
_entity_poly.entity_id
_entity_poly.type
_entity_poly.pdbx_seq_one_letter_code
_entity_poly.pdbx_strand_id
1 'polypeptide(L)'
;PASQSPSWICDKAESPNVPVYNAVCKEVSRQIIFAWALDASEKSLPDGVGLRVSGNTGIHYLVIQLHYAKEFPHGVTDNSGYTFELTHKR
;
A
#
# COMPACT_ATOMS: atom_id res chain seq x y z
N PRO A 1 0.17 -8.73 -3.85
CA PRO A 1 0.08 -8.80 -2.35
C PRO A 1 0.89 -9.99 -1.80
N ALA A 2 1.56 -9.82 -0.66
CA ALA A 2 2.31 -10.90 0.01
C ALA A 2 1.41 -12.01 0.58
N SER A 3 0.22 -11.63 1.08
CA SER A 3 -0.76 -12.54 1.65
C SER A 3 -2.06 -12.58 0.84
N GLN A 4 -2.84 -13.64 1.01
CA GLN A 4 -4.24 -13.72 0.55
C GLN A 4 -5.25 -13.35 1.64
N SER A 5 -4.79 -13.16 2.89
CA SER A 5 -5.62 -12.65 3.98
C SER A 5 -6.03 -11.20 3.70
N PRO A 6 -7.21 -10.75 4.17
CA PRO A 6 -7.66 -9.36 4.02
C PRO A 6 -6.68 -8.33 4.60
N SER A 7 -5.94 -8.70 5.64
CA SER A 7 -4.84 -7.92 6.23
C SER A 7 -3.78 -8.86 6.80
N TRP A 8 -2.55 -8.37 6.93
CA TRP A 8 -1.42 -9.11 7.49
C TRP A 8 -0.37 -8.17 8.08
N ILE A 9 0.50 -8.71 8.94
CA ILE A 9 1.62 -7.98 9.54
C ILE A 9 2.71 -7.81 8.47
N CYS A 10 3.20 -6.58 8.28
CA CYS A 10 4.19 -6.24 7.25
C CYS A 10 5.47 -5.60 7.83
N ASP A 11 5.86 -6.02 9.04
CA ASP A 11 6.86 -5.38 9.90
C ASP A 11 8.33 -5.78 9.64
N LYS A 12 8.59 -6.80 8.81
CA LYS A 12 9.95 -7.22 8.49
C LYS A 12 10.33 -6.80 7.09
N ALA A 13 11.32 -5.92 7.02
CA ALA A 13 12.01 -5.56 5.80
C ALA A 13 12.39 -6.82 5.01
N GLU A 14 12.23 -6.72 3.70
CA GLU A 14 12.59 -7.70 2.68
C GLU A 14 14.10 -7.99 2.72
N SER A 15 14.52 -8.74 3.73
CA SER A 15 15.88 -9.26 3.83
C SER A 15 15.91 -10.56 3.02
N PRO A 16 16.97 -10.83 2.24
CA PRO A 16 17.02 -11.99 1.33
C PRO A 16 16.86 -13.36 2.03
N ASN A 17 16.95 -13.39 3.37
CA ASN A 17 16.86 -14.59 4.19
C ASN A 17 15.65 -14.60 5.16
N VAL A 18 14.70 -13.68 5.03
CA VAL A 18 13.48 -13.64 5.87
C VAL A 18 12.32 -14.30 5.12
N PRO A 19 11.60 -15.25 5.72
CA PRO A 19 10.51 -15.91 5.03
C PRO A 19 9.36 -14.92 4.75
N VAL A 20 8.78 -15.04 3.56
CA VAL A 20 7.92 -14.07 2.84
C VAL A 20 6.60 -13.69 3.56
N TYR A 21 6.33 -14.25 4.74
CA TYR A 21 5.05 -14.08 5.44
C TYR A 21 4.79 -12.65 5.95
N ASN A 22 5.83 -11.80 6.09
CA ASN A 22 5.69 -10.40 6.53
C ASN A 22 6.09 -9.35 5.47
N ALA A 23 6.17 -9.71 4.19
CA ALA A 23 6.45 -8.75 3.12
C ALA A 23 5.21 -7.92 2.77
N VAL A 24 5.38 -6.80 2.05
CA VAL A 24 4.24 -6.05 1.46
C VAL A 24 3.77 -6.73 0.17
N CYS A 25 4.71 -7.10 -0.69
CA CYS A 25 4.48 -7.84 -1.94
C CYS A 25 5.26 -9.17 -1.93
N LYS A 26 4.80 -10.19 -2.66
CA LYS A 26 5.53 -11.47 -2.80
C LYS A 26 6.85 -11.31 -3.56
N GLU A 27 6.85 -10.40 -4.52
CA GLU A 27 8.01 -10.09 -5.34
C GLU A 27 8.73 -8.86 -4.77
N VAL A 28 10.06 -8.86 -4.89
CA VAL A 28 10.95 -7.77 -4.43
C VAL A 28 10.69 -6.45 -5.19
N SER A 29 10.03 -6.53 -6.35
CA SER A 29 9.68 -5.39 -7.21
C SER A 29 8.40 -4.68 -6.73
N ARG A 30 8.43 -4.07 -5.55
CA ARG A 30 7.36 -3.14 -5.14
C ARG A 30 7.56 -1.76 -5.75
N GLN A 31 6.48 -1.15 -6.25
CA GLN A 31 6.45 0.24 -6.70
C GLN A 31 5.60 1.06 -5.73
N ILE A 32 6.23 2.02 -5.05
CA ILE A 32 5.50 2.95 -4.18
C ILE A 32 4.85 4.01 -5.06
N ILE A 33 3.52 4.11 -4.97
CA ILE A 33 2.71 5.03 -5.79
C ILE A 33 2.31 6.31 -5.06
N PHE A 34 2.14 6.22 -3.74
CA PHE A 34 1.71 7.33 -2.88
C PHE A 34 2.15 7.04 -1.44
N ALA A 35 2.39 8.09 -0.67
CA ALA A 35 2.68 8.00 0.75
C ALA A 35 2.03 9.18 1.48
N TRP A 36 1.50 8.88 2.66
CA TRP A 36 0.99 9.87 3.61
C TRP A 36 1.74 9.71 4.93
N ALA A 37 1.96 10.82 5.62
CA ALA A 37 2.47 10.82 6.98
C ALA A 37 1.75 11.90 7.79
N LEU A 38 1.49 11.61 9.07
CA LEU A 38 0.93 12.57 10.01
C LEU A 38 1.84 13.82 10.05
N ASP A 39 1.22 14.99 9.98
CA ASP A 39 1.86 16.32 9.99
C ASP A 39 2.81 16.63 8.81
N ALA A 40 2.92 15.76 7.81
CA ALA A 40 3.62 16.07 6.58
C ALA A 40 2.75 16.94 5.65
N SER A 41 3.40 17.77 4.83
CA SER A 41 2.71 18.53 3.79
C SER A 41 1.99 17.59 2.82
N GLU A 42 0.76 17.92 2.45
CA GLU A 42 0.02 17.19 1.43
C GLU A 42 0.77 17.22 0.08
N LYS A 43 0.67 16.11 -0.66
CA LYS A 43 1.18 15.98 -2.02
C LYS A 43 0.02 15.63 -2.93
N SER A 44 -0.26 16.48 -3.91
CA SER A 44 -1.16 16.20 -5.01
C SER A 44 -0.36 15.85 -6.27
N LEU A 45 -0.98 15.05 -7.14
CA LEU A 45 -0.48 14.91 -8.50
C LEU A 45 -0.74 16.22 -9.25
N PRO A 46 0.19 16.70 -10.10
CA PRO A 46 -0.08 17.81 -10.99
C PRO A 46 -1.25 17.53 -11.94
N ASP A 47 -1.87 18.58 -12.45
CA ASP A 47 -2.96 18.46 -13.41
C ASP A 47 -2.54 17.63 -14.64
N GLY A 48 -3.39 16.66 -15.00
CA GLY A 48 -3.13 15.75 -16.12
C GLY A 48 -2.14 14.62 -15.84
N VAL A 49 -1.62 14.50 -14.60
CA VAL A 49 -0.73 13.40 -14.20
C VAL A 49 -1.52 12.29 -13.52
N GLY A 50 -1.30 11.06 -13.97
CA GLY A 50 -1.90 9.86 -13.38
C GLY A 50 -0.95 8.67 -13.40
N LEU A 51 -1.17 7.73 -12.50
CA LEU A 51 -0.44 6.47 -12.45
C LEU A 51 -1.17 5.42 -13.27
N ARG A 52 -0.48 4.83 -14.25
CA ARG A 52 -1.06 3.77 -15.08
C ARG A 52 -1.02 2.45 -14.32
N VAL A 53 -2.19 1.87 -14.07
CA VAL A 53 -2.35 0.56 -13.42
C VAL A 53 -3.09 -0.42 -14.35
N SER A 54 -3.06 -1.71 -14.01
CA SER A 54 -3.77 -2.78 -14.73
C SER A 54 -3.37 -2.95 -16.20
N GLY A 55 -4.14 -3.76 -16.93
CA GLY A 55 -3.88 -4.12 -18.32
C GLY A 55 -2.50 -4.77 -18.48
N ASN A 56 -1.64 -4.14 -19.28
CA ASN A 56 -0.29 -4.63 -19.56
C ASN A 56 0.82 -3.93 -18.74
N THR A 57 0.48 -3.21 -17.66
CA THR A 57 1.51 -2.56 -16.82
C THR A 57 2.19 -3.52 -15.83
N GLY A 58 1.64 -4.72 -15.62
CA GLY A 58 2.09 -5.64 -14.58
C GLY A 58 1.64 -5.26 -13.16
N ILE A 59 0.96 -4.12 -12.97
CA ILE A 59 0.39 -3.71 -11.67
C ILE A 59 -1.04 -4.23 -11.58
N HIS A 60 -1.21 -5.40 -10.96
CA HIS A 60 -2.51 -6.07 -10.82
C HIS A 60 -3.16 -5.87 -9.46
N TYR A 61 -2.40 -5.42 -8.46
CA TYR A 61 -2.88 -5.25 -7.09
C TYR A 61 -2.32 -3.97 -6.50
N LEU A 62 -3.18 -3.25 -5.76
CA LEU A 62 -2.77 -2.19 -4.86
C LEU A 62 -2.70 -2.78 -3.44
N VAL A 63 -1.62 -2.51 -2.73
CA VAL A 63 -1.45 -2.91 -1.32
C VAL A 63 -1.32 -1.64 -0.50
N ILE A 64 -2.17 -1.49 0.51
CA ILE A 64 -2.12 -0.38 1.45
C ILE A 64 -1.35 -0.84 2.69
N GLN A 65 -0.30 -0.09 3.03
CA GLN A 65 0.43 -0.28 4.28
C GLN A 65 -0.02 0.80 5.27
N LEU A 66 -0.53 0.38 6.43
CA LEU A 66 -0.94 1.27 7.52
C LEU A 66 0.03 1.10 8.69
N HIS A 67 0.51 2.22 9.22
CA HIS A 67 1.37 2.25 10.39
C HIS A 67 0.62 2.88 11.56
N TYR A 68 0.21 2.06 12.53
CA TYR A 68 -0.43 2.50 13.75
C TYR A 68 0.63 2.73 14.83
N ALA A 69 0.78 3.98 15.27
CA ALA A 69 1.78 4.35 16.27
C ALA A 69 1.47 3.82 17.68
N LYS A 70 0.22 3.38 17.91
CA LYS A 70 -0.26 2.85 19.19
C LYS A 70 -1.05 1.58 18.93
N GLU A 71 -1.02 0.69 19.90
CA GLU A 71 -1.87 -0.50 19.89
C GLU A 71 -3.35 -0.11 19.91
N PHE A 72 -4.16 -0.91 19.25
CA PHE A 72 -5.59 -0.72 19.25
C PHE A 72 -6.19 -1.06 20.62
N PRO A 73 -7.08 -0.22 21.15
CA PRO A 73 -7.85 -0.60 22.33
C PRO A 73 -8.66 -1.88 22.06
N HIS A 74 -8.80 -2.71 23.08
CA HIS A 74 -9.52 -3.97 22.97
C HIS A 74 -10.96 -3.75 22.47
N GLY A 75 -11.36 -4.49 21.44
CA GLY A 75 -12.71 -4.43 20.85
C GLY A 75 -12.96 -3.24 19.91
N VAL A 76 -11.94 -2.39 19.65
CA VAL A 76 -12.04 -1.30 18.68
C VAL A 76 -11.58 -1.75 17.31
N THR A 77 -12.35 -1.40 16.28
CA THR A 77 -11.99 -1.61 14.87
C THR A 77 -11.66 -0.28 14.21
N ASP A 78 -10.84 -0.32 13.17
CA ASP A 78 -10.52 0.83 12.33
C ASP A 78 -10.77 0.52 10.86
N ASN A 79 -11.12 1.56 10.11
CA ASN A 79 -11.38 1.48 8.67
C ASN A 79 -10.55 2.53 7.91
N SER A 80 -9.37 2.87 8.42
CA SER A 80 -8.45 3.79 7.75
C SER A 80 -8.02 3.22 6.40
N GLY A 81 -7.80 4.10 5.43
CA GLY A 81 -7.44 3.70 4.07
C GLY A 81 -7.32 4.88 3.13
N TYR A 82 -7.36 4.58 1.83
CA TYR A 82 -7.27 5.57 0.76
C TYR A 82 -8.49 5.49 -0.15
N THR A 83 -8.93 6.65 -0.65
CA THR A 83 -9.87 6.73 -1.77
C THR A 83 -9.08 6.97 -3.05
N PHE A 84 -9.37 6.20 -4.09
CA PHE A 84 -8.70 6.33 -5.39
C PHE A 84 -9.68 6.89 -6.43
N GLU A 85 -9.24 7.91 -7.17
CA GLU A 85 -9.91 8.34 -8.39
C GLU A 85 -9.29 7.61 -9.59
N LEU A 86 -10.13 6.90 -10.36
CA LEU A 86 -9.69 6.08 -11.49
C LEU A 86 -10.36 6.56 -12.78
N THR A 87 -9.60 6.55 -13.87
CA THR A 87 -10.09 6.90 -15.21
C THR A 87 -9.51 5.98 -16.27
N HIS A 88 -10.28 5.74 -17.34
CA HIS A 88 -9.79 5.07 -18.56
C HIS A 88 -9.29 6.07 -19.62
N LYS A 89 -9.51 7.37 -19.41
CA LYS A 89 -8.98 8.41 -20.30
C LYS A 89 -7.46 8.43 -20.17
N ARG A 90 -6.78 8.44 -21.32
CA ARG A 90 -5.33 8.63 -21.41
C ARG A 90 -5.04 10.08 -21.75
#